data_AF-A0A358R452-F1
#
_entry.id   AF-A0A358R452-F1
#
_cell.length_a   1.000
_cell.length_b   1.000
_cell.length_c   1.000
_cell.angle_alpha   90.00
_cell.angle_beta   90.00
_cell.angle_gamma   90.00
#
_symmetry.space_group_name_H-M   'P 1'
#
loop_
_entity.id
_entity.type
_entity.pdbx_description
1 polymer ?
#
loop_
_entity_poly.entity_id
_entity_poly.type
_entity_poly.pdbx_seq_one_letter_code
_entity_poly.pdbx_strand_id
1 'polypeptide(L)'
;MMKKRSFWIACVAIVLWSGVAEHAYAQFQDPIFRKVEAVDAAAFEKRFADTKWTGQGLYQSATIDRIPTIELRARLQAQFGDPTVTLGDLWGTPTYRPGKAIQFEYWFIIDGEIPMMILDLDGPFENGLVYVGASRFVDRNPEIKRTLDKLLMKEVKQLGEYQDVFFSPEREQWYFVSYQNGEFARDTTDQPEQF
;
A
#
# COMPACT_ATOMS: atom_id res chain seq x y z
N MET A 1 37.01 -55.14 3.73
CA MET A 1 36.35 -54.79 2.45
C MET A 1 35.02 -54.09 2.75
N MET A 2 35.06 -52.83 3.18
CA MET A 2 33.90 -51.98 3.47
C MET A 2 34.33 -50.57 3.11
N LYS A 3 33.96 -50.04 1.93
CA LYS A 3 34.23 -48.61 1.63
C LYS A 3 33.52 -48.00 0.42
N LYS A 4 32.60 -48.70 -0.26
CA LYS A 4 31.92 -48.11 -1.45
C LYS A 4 30.42 -47.82 -1.27
N ARG A 5 29.72 -48.44 -0.30
CA ARG A 5 28.28 -48.24 -0.10
C ARG A 5 27.91 -47.04 0.78
N SER A 6 28.74 -46.68 1.78
CA SER A 6 28.46 -45.52 2.65
C SER A 6 28.66 -44.15 1.98
N PHE A 7 29.43 -44.08 0.91
CA PHE A 7 29.72 -42.80 0.24
C PHE A 7 28.52 -42.32 -0.59
N TRP A 8 27.75 -43.25 -1.19
CA TRP A 8 26.56 -42.92 -1.98
C TRP A 8 25.39 -42.43 -1.13
N ILE A 9 25.22 -42.95 0.09
CA ILE A 9 24.15 -42.55 1.01
C ILE A 9 24.39 -41.13 1.56
N ALA A 10 25.66 -40.77 1.83
CA ALA A 10 26.02 -39.43 2.29
C ALA A 10 25.77 -38.35 1.22
N CYS A 11 26.05 -38.63 -0.06
CA CYS A 11 25.81 -37.68 -1.14
C CYS A 11 24.31 -37.46 -1.42
N VAL A 12 23.48 -38.50 -1.32
CA VAL A 12 22.02 -38.37 -1.52
C VAL A 12 21.36 -37.58 -0.39
N ALA A 13 21.81 -37.75 0.86
CA ALA A 13 21.31 -36.98 2.00
C ALA A 13 21.66 -35.49 1.92
N ILE A 14 22.85 -35.14 1.42
CA ILE A 14 23.27 -33.74 1.27
C ILE A 14 22.46 -33.04 0.17
N VAL A 15 22.22 -33.70 -0.97
CA VAL A 15 21.42 -33.13 -2.08
C VAL A 15 19.96 -32.96 -1.68
N LEU A 16 19.39 -33.91 -0.93
CA LEU A 16 18.02 -33.81 -0.41
C LEU A 16 17.86 -32.72 0.65
N TRP A 17 18.92 -32.36 1.39
CA TRP A 17 18.86 -31.31 2.41
C TRP A 17 18.97 -29.90 1.84
N SER A 18 19.73 -29.72 0.74
CA SER A 18 19.81 -28.44 0.03
C SER A 18 18.49 -27.99 -0.61
N GLY A 19 17.67 -28.93 -1.11
CA GLY A 19 16.38 -28.57 -1.75
C GLY A 19 15.29 -28.09 -0.78
N VAL A 20 15.35 -28.50 0.50
CA VAL A 20 14.40 -28.07 1.54
C VAL A 20 14.74 -26.68 2.06
N ALA A 21 16.02 -26.32 2.07
CA ALA A 21 16.49 -25.02 2.50
C ALA A 21 15.97 -23.91 1.58
N GLU A 22 16.07 -24.08 0.26
CA GLU A 22 15.62 -23.05 -0.71
C GLU A 22 14.11 -22.74 -0.59
N HIS A 23 13.28 -23.77 -0.39
CA HIS A 23 11.83 -23.57 -0.17
C HIS A 23 11.54 -22.89 1.17
N ALA A 24 12.32 -23.18 2.22
CA ALA A 24 12.19 -22.49 3.49
C ALA A 24 12.64 -21.02 3.40
N TYR A 25 13.72 -20.71 2.66
CA TYR A 25 14.21 -19.34 2.48
C TYR A 25 13.25 -18.42 1.72
N ALA A 26 12.48 -18.96 0.75
CA ALA A 26 11.44 -18.20 0.05
C ALA A 26 10.27 -17.80 0.97
N GLN A 27 10.04 -18.54 2.07
CA GLN A 27 9.01 -18.25 3.07
C GLN A 27 9.41 -17.11 4.04
N PHE A 28 10.65 -16.59 3.96
CA PHE A 28 11.17 -15.56 4.87
C PHE A 28 11.50 -14.22 4.23
N GLN A 29 11.22 -14.02 2.94
CA GLN A 29 11.44 -12.72 2.31
C GLN A 29 10.24 -11.80 2.56
N ASP A 30 10.49 -10.60 3.08
CA ASP A 30 9.44 -9.58 3.24
C ASP A 30 8.83 -9.28 1.85
N PRO A 31 7.49 -9.23 1.72
CA PRO A 31 6.82 -8.90 0.45
C PRO A 31 7.36 -7.64 -0.23
N ILE A 32 7.51 -7.70 -1.54
CA ILE A 32 8.07 -6.59 -2.33
C ILE A 32 6.93 -5.74 -2.88
N PHE A 33 6.89 -4.48 -2.44
CA PHE A 33 5.91 -3.50 -2.91
C PHE A 33 6.41 -2.81 -4.17
N ARG A 34 5.67 -2.93 -5.28
CA ARG A 34 5.86 -2.08 -6.45
C ARG A 34 4.67 -1.15 -6.61
N LYS A 35 4.89 0.17 -6.44
CA LYS A 35 3.87 1.18 -6.71
C LYS A 35 3.50 1.17 -8.20
N VAL A 36 2.23 1.37 -8.50
CA VAL A 36 1.72 1.65 -9.84
C VAL A 36 1.76 3.15 -10.04
N GLU A 37 2.41 3.61 -11.11
CA GLU A 37 2.43 5.02 -11.48
C GLU A 37 1.11 5.44 -12.12
N ALA A 38 0.77 6.73 -12.09
CA ALA A 38 -0.46 7.25 -12.71
C ALA A 38 -0.59 6.85 -14.19
N VAL A 39 0.54 6.84 -14.92
CA VAL A 39 0.60 6.41 -16.34
C VAL A 39 0.27 4.92 -16.56
N ASP A 40 0.41 4.09 -15.52
CA ASP A 40 0.16 2.66 -15.56
C ASP A 40 -1.22 2.27 -14.98
N ALA A 41 -1.99 3.24 -14.48
CA ALA A 41 -3.27 3.02 -13.82
C ALA A 41 -4.24 2.20 -14.70
N ALA A 42 -4.43 2.62 -15.96
CA ALA A 42 -5.32 1.92 -16.89
C ALA A 42 -4.87 0.46 -17.17
N ALA A 43 -3.55 0.20 -17.17
CA ALA A 43 -3.02 -1.14 -17.36
C ALA A 43 -3.23 -2.01 -16.12
N PHE A 44 -3.11 -1.44 -14.93
CA PHE A 44 -3.41 -2.10 -13.66
C PHE A 44 -4.89 -2.50 -13.59
N GLU A 45 -5.80 -1.55 -13.84
CA GLU A 45 -7.24 -1.81 -13.84
C GLU A 45 -7.61 -2.91 -14.84
N LYS A 46 -7.09 -2.84 -16.07
CA LYS A 46 -7.32 -3.88 -17.08
C LYS A 46 -6.80 -5.25 -16.64
N ARG A 47 -5.62 -5.31 -16.03
CA ARG A 47 -5.01 -6.58 -15.57
C ARG A 47 -5.81 -7.20 -14.43
N PHE A 48 -6.40 -6.39 -13.57
CA PHE A 48 -7.04 -6.83 -12.33
C PHE A 48 -8.57 -6.59 -12.31
N ALA A 49 -9.19 -6.41 -13.48
CA ALA A 49 -10.61 -6.08 -13.63
C ALA A 49 -11.56 -7.06 -12.89
N ASP A 50 -11.22 -8.35 -12.88
CA ASP A 50 -12.03 -9.41 -12.23
C ASP A 50 -11.69 -9.62 -10.74
N THR A 51 -10.92 -8.71 -10.14
CA THR A 51 -10.50 -8.82 -8.75
C THR A 51 -11.66 -8.61 -7.80
N LYS A 52 -11.90 -9.60 -6.94
CA LYS A 52 -12.75 -9.44 -5.77
C LYS A 52 -11.94 -8.79 -4.64
N TRP A 53 -12.21 -7.52 -4.37
CA TRP A 53 -11.52 -6.75 -3.34
C TRP A 53 -12.04 -7.07 -1.94
N THR A 54 -11.15 -7.11 -0.95
CA THR A 54 -11.49 -7.30 0.47
C THR A 54 -10.44 -6.65 1.37
N GLY A 55 -10.83 -6.21 2.56
CA GLY A 55 -9.91 -5.80 3.62
C GLY A 55 -9.56 -6.94 4.60
N GLN A 56 -10.12 -8.15 4.42
CA GLN A 56 -9.87 -9.27 5.33
C GLN A 56 -8.37 -9.58 5.43
N GLY A 57 -7.86 -9.71 6.66
CA GLY A 57 -6.44 -9.92 6.93
C GLY A 57 -5.58 -8.65 6.96
N LEU A 58 -6.11 -7.50 6.54
CA LEU A 58 -5.42 -6.19 6.61
C LEU A 58 -5.81 -5.37 7.85
N TYR A 59 -6.87 -5.75 8.58
CA TYR A 59 -7.38 -5.03 9.77
C TYR A 59 -6.82 -5.52 11.11
N GLN A 60 -5.79 -6.38 11.10
CA GLN A 60 -5.08 -6.67 12.34
C GLN A 60 -4.39 -5.38 12.81
N SER A 61 -4.64 -4.99 14.07
CA SER A 61 -4.15 -3.73 14.62
C SER A 61 -2.62 -3.64 14.51
N ALA A 62 -2.14 -2.64 13.78
CA ALA A 62 -0.73 -2.30 13.65
C ALA A 62 -0.48 -0.86 14.14
N THR A 63 0.78 -0.43 14.14
CA THR A 63 1.13 0.95 14.52
C THR A 63 0.57 1.94 13.51
N ILE A 64 0.68 1.63 12.21
CA ILE A 64 0.17 2.50 11.13
C ILE A 64 -1.31 2.85 11.25
N ASP A 65 -2.13 2.03 11.90
CA ASP A 65 -3.58 2.30 12.03
C ASP A 65 -3.91 3.36 13.08
N ARG A 66 -2.90 3.81 13.86
CA ARG A 66 -3.06 4.84 14.90
C ARG A 66 -2.38 6.17 14.53
N ILE A 67 -1.77 6.24 13.36
CA ILE A 67 -1.04 7.43 12.91
C ILE A 67 -2.01 8.35 12.17
N PRO A 68 -1.94 9.67 12.38
CA PRO A 68 -2.75 10.64 11.64
C PRO A 68 -2.59 10.47 10.14
N THR A 69 -3.70 10.55 9.39
CA THR A 69 -3.69 10.35 7.93
C THR A 69 -2.77 11.30 7.21
N ILE A 70 -2.68 12.56 7.65
CA ILE A 70 -1.75 13.57 7.10
C ILE A 70 -0.28 13.14 7.22
N GLU A 71 0.08 12.49 8.33
CA GLU A 71 1.44 11.98 8.52
C GLU A 71 1.66 10.72 7.67
N LEU A 72 0.68 9.82 7.59
CA LEU A 72 0.74 8.65 6.71
C LEU A 72 0.90 9.05 5.25
N ARG A 73 0.22 10.10 4.79
CA ARG A 73 0.34 10.66 3.45
C ARG A 73 1.77 11.16 3.17
N ALA A 74 2.41 11.83 4.12
CA ALA A 74 3.80 12.27 4.01
C ALA A 74 4.80 11.10 4.04
N ARG A 75 4.51 10.04 4.81
CA ARG A 75 5.34 8.83 4.84
C ARG A 75 5.23 8.03 3.54
N LEU A 76 4.02 7.92 2.99
CA LEU A 76 3.79 7.32 1.67
C LEU A 76 4.51 8.12 0.58
N GLN A 77 4.46 9.45 0.63
CA GLN A 77 5.22 10.32 -0.28
C GLN A 77 6.73 10.03 -0.19
N ALA A 78 7.28 9.96 1.02
CA ALA A 78 8.70 9.68 1.22
C ALA A 78 9.11 8.31 0.66
N GLN A 79 8.25 7.30 0.84
CA GLN A 79 8.58 5.91 0.52
C GLN A 79 8.29 5.56 -0.95
N PHE A 80 7.24 6.11 -1.53
CA PHE A 80 6.70 5.68 -2.83
C PHE A 80 6.49 6.82 -3.83
N GLY A 81 6.77 8.08 -3.47
CA GLY A 81 6.51 9.23 -4.32
C GLY A 81 5.02 9.57 -4.40
N ASP A 82 4.59 10.13 -5.53
CA ASP A 82 3.21 10.63 -5.67
C ASP A 82 2.16 9.49 -5.64
N PRO A 83 0.91 9.78 -5.25
CA PRO A 83 -0.20 8.83 -5.36
C PRO A 83 -0.40 8.30 -6.78
N THR A 84 -1.03 7.13 -6.91
CA THR A 84 -1.46 6.63 -8.23
C THR A 84 -2.63 7.44 -8.77
N VAL A 85 -3.55 7.82 -7.88
CA VAL A 85 -4.75 8.61 -8.18
C VAL A 85 -4.98 9.62 -7.05
N THR A 86 -5.39 10.84 -7.40
CA THR A 86 -5.79 11.88 -6.45
C THR A 86 -7.27 12.23 -6.61
N LEU A 87 -7.84 12.99 -5.67
CA LEU A 87 -9.19 13.56 -5.82
C LEU A 87 -9.35 14.31 -7.15
N GLY A 88 -8.30 15.01 -7.59
CA GLY A 88 -8.35 15.79 -8.82
C GLY A 88 -8.45 14.96 -10.09
N ASP A 89 -7.85 13.78 -10.09
CA ASP A 89 -7.96 12.84 -11.21
C ASP A 89 -9.36 12.21 -11.27
N LEU A 90 -10.01 12.05 -10.10
CA LEU A 90 -11.33 11.47 -9.99
C LEU A 90 -12.43 12.50 -10.26
N TRP A 91 -12.24 13.76 -9.91
CA TRP A 91 -13.30 14.77 -9.96
C TRP A 91 -13.92 14.91 -11.36
N GLY A 92 -15.26 15.01 -11.43
CA GLY A 92 -15.99 15.13 -12.69
C GLY A 92 -16.04 13.85 -13.56
N THR A 93 -15.36 12.77 -13.16
CA THR A 93 -15.45 11.48 -13.86
C THR A 93 -16.70 10.70 -13.46
N PRO A 94 -17.26 9.82 -14.33
CA PRO A 94 -18.39 8.95 -13.96
C PRO A 94 -18.09 8.00 -12.79
N THR A 95 -16.81 7.74 -12.52
CA THR A 95 -16.32 6.93 -11.41
C THR A 95 -16.26 7.70 -10.08
N TYR A 96 -16.28 9.04 -10.11
CA TYR A 96 -16.41 9.86 -8.92
C TYR A 96 -17.72 9.58 -8.21
N ARG A 97 -17.65 9.29 -6.92
CA ARG A 97 -18.83 9.16 -6.07
C ARG A 97 -18.74 10.27 -5.03
N PRO A 98 -19.61 11.30 -5.07
CA PRO A 98 -19.58 12.41 -4.12
C PRO A 98 -19.67 11.99 -2.63
N GLY A 99 -20.24 10.82 -2.35
CA GLY A 99 -20.25 10.19 -1.01
C GLY A 99 -19.03 9.33 -0.66
N LYS A 100 -17.99 9.34 -1.50
CA LYS A 100 -16.69 8.71 -1.28
C LYS A 100 -15.63 9.77 -1.61
N ALA A 101 -15.42 10.69 -0.68
CA ALA A 101 -14.40 11.71 -0.83
C ALA A 101 -13.02 11.05 -0.70
N ILE A 102 -12.50 10.54 -1.79
CA ILE A 102 -11.17 9.94 -1.80
C ILE A 102 -10.17 11.07 -1.92
N GLN A 103 -9.32 11.28 -0.93
CA GLN A 103 -8.23 12.26 -1.04
C GLN A 103 -7.18 11.77 -2.04
N PHE A 104 -6.73 10.52 -1.84
CA PHE A 104 -5.72 9.88 -2.67
C PHE A 104 -5.82 8.35 -2.61
N GLU A 105 -5.24 7.70 -3.62
CA GLU A 105 -5.04 6.26 -3.67
C GLU A 105 -3.60 5.92 -4.08
N TYR A 106 -2.98 4.98 -3.36
CA TYR A 106 -1.77 4.31 -3.79
C TYR A 106 -2.11 2.88 -4.20
N TRP A 107 -1.77 2.52 -5.43
CA TRP A 107 -1.97 1.17 -5.95
C TRP A 107 -0.63 0.44 -6.01
N PHE A 108 -0.67 -0.85 -5.71
CA PHE A 108 0.51 -1.69 -5.63
C PHE A 108 0.30 -3.02 -6.34
N ILE A 109 1.40 -3.54 -6.88
CA ILE A 109 1.54 -4.96 -7.21
C ILE A 109 2.59 -5.55 -6.26
N ILE A 110 2.14 -6.40 -5.34
CA ILE A 110 3.01 -7.09 -4.38
C ILE A 110 3.53 -8.39 -4.99
N ASP A 111 4.82 -8.65 -4.84
CA ASP A 111 5.51 -9.84 -5.36
C ASP A 111 5.26 -10.08 -6.88
N GLY A 112 4.91 -9.02 -7.62
CA GLY A 112 4.62 -9.09 -9.06
C GLY A 112 3.23 -9.61 -9.45
N GLU A 113 2.39 -10.05 -8.50
CA GLU A 113 1.11 -10.70 -8.82
C GLU A 113 -0.10 -10.31 -7.96
N ILE A 114 0.11 -9.78 -6.75
CA ILE A 114 -0.96 -9.49 -5.79
C ILE A 114 -1.34 -8.01 -5.91
N PRO A 115 -2.55 -7.67 -6.40
CA PRO A 115 -2.98 -6.27 -6.42
C PRO A 115 -3.44 -5.83 -5.02
N MET A 116 -3.05 -4.62 -4.64
CA MET A 116 -3.44 -3.97 -3.39
C MET A 116 -3.67 -2.47 -3.63
N MET A 117 -4.62 -1.87 -2.90
CA MET A 117 -4.80 -0.43 -2.86
C MET A 117 -4.83 0.06 -1.41
N ILE A 118 -4.26 1.25 -1.21
CA ILE A 118 -4.33 2.03 0.03
C ILE A 118 -5.07 3.31 -0.31
N LEU A 119 -6.13 3.62 0.43
CA LEU A 119 -7.02 4.73 0.16
C LEU A 119 -7.21 5.58 1.41
N ASP A 120 -7.33 6.88 1.20
CA ASP A 120 -7.83 7.80 2.21
C ASP A 120 -9.25 8.25 1.84
N LEU A 121 -10.24 7.77 2.60
CA LEU A 121 -11.67 8.07 2.38
C LEU A 121 -12.20 9.17 3.30
N ASP A 122 -11.51 9.42 4.41
CA ASP A 122 -11.96 10.27 5.50
C ASP A 122 -11.13 11.57 5.57
N GLY A 123 -10.04 11.63 4.80
CA GLY A 123 -9.23 12.81 4.61
C GLY A 123 -8.32 13.10 5.81
N PRO A 124 -7.94 14.37 6.00
CA PRO A 124 -6.91 14.78 6.96
C PRO A 124 -7.40 14.83 8.42
N PHE A 125 -8.50 14.15 8.76
CA PHE A 125 -9.17 14.27 10.05
C PHE A 125 -8.97 13.05 10.95
N GLU A 126 -8.73 11.89 10.34
CA GLU A 126 -8.73 10.61 11.04
C GLU A 126 -7.31 10.03 11.18
N ASN A 127 -7.26 8.83 11.76
CA ASN A 127 -6.06 8.02 11.83
C ASN A 127 -6.20 6.79 10.94
N GLY A 128 -5.06 6.30 10.44
CA GLY A 128 -5.02 5.12 9.61
C GLY A 128 -5.52 5.37 8.19
N LEU A 129 -5.57 4.30 7.40
CA LEU A 129 -6.00 4.32 6.01
C LEU A 129 -6.87 3.09 5.73
N VAL A 130 -7.60 3.12 4.63
CA VAL A 130 -8.32 1.95 4.13
C VAL A 130 -7.39 1.11 3.27
N TYR A 131 -7.31 -0.18 3.56
CA TYR A 131 -6.49 -1.14 2.82
C TYR A 131 -7.39 -2.19 2.17
N VAL A 132 -7.19 -2.43 0.88
CA VAL A 132 -7.89 -3.50 0.15
C VAL A 132 -6.92 -4.32 -0.67
N GLY A 133 -7.08 -5.65 -0.61
CA GLY A 133 -6.33 -6.61 -1.41
C GLY A 133 -7.26 -7.58 -2.14
N ALA A 134 -6.72 -8.36 -3.06
CA ALA A 134 -7.48 -9.40 -3.74
C ALA A 134 -7.83 -10.56 -2.79
N SER A 135 -9.12 -10.95 -2.76
CA SER A 135 -9.65 -11.95 -1.84
C SER A 135 -8.98 -13.32 -1.96
N ARG A 136 -8.44 -13.65 -3.13
CA ARG A 136 -7.71 -14.90 -3.37
C ARG A 136 -6.37 -14.99 -2.63
N PHE A 137 -5.89 -13.87 -2.07
CA PHE A 137 -4.62 -13.78 -1.34
C PHE A 137 -4.79 -13.35 0.13
N VAL A 138 -5.97 -13.55 0.72
CA VAL A 138 -6.27 -13.13 2.10
C VAL A 138 -5.27 -13.67 3.12
N ASP A 139 -4.73 -14.88 2.92
CA ASP A 139 -3.75 -15.47 3.83
C ASP A 139 -2.40 -14.74 3.82
N ARG A 140 -2.08 -14.00 2.74
CA ARG A 140 -0.87 -13.17 2.62
C ARG A 140 -1.06 -11.76 3.19
N ASN A 141 -2.31 -11.29 3.30
CA ASN A 141 -2.60 -9.92 3.76
C ASN A 141 -1.98 -9.55 5.12
N PRO A 142 -1.95 -10.42 6.15
CA PRO A 142 -1.30 -10.08 7.43
C PRO A 142 0.20 -9.81 7.27
N GLU A 143 0.88 -10.58 6.45
CA GLU A 143 2.30 -10.39 6.16
C GLU A 143 2.55 -9.10 5.38
N ILE A 144 1.74 -8.85 4.35
CA ILE A 144 1.77 -7.61 3.56
C ILE A 144 1.58 -6.39 4.47
N LYS A 145 0.60 -6.44 5.38
CA LYS A 145 0.32 -5.35 6.33
C LYS A 145 1.49 -5.11 7.30
N ARG A 146 2.11 -6.18 7.81
CA ARG A 146 3.29 -6.10 8.67
C ARG A 146 4.49 -5.46 7.95
N THR A 147 4.70 -5.81 6.69
CA THR A 147 5.79 -5.23 5.89
C THR A 147 5.52 -3.76 5.59
N LEU A 148 4.29 -3.40 5.21
CA LEU A 148 3.91 -1.99 5.03
C LEU A 148 4.12 -1.17 6.32
N ASP A 149 3.72 -1.71 7.47
CA ASP A 149 3.95 -1.06 8.77
C ASP A 149 5.44 -0.83 9.03
N LYS A 150 6.27 -1.84 8.78
CA LYS A 150 7.74 -1.72 8.87
C LYS A 150 8.29 -0.63 7.93
N LEU A 151 7.90 -0.64 6.65
CA LEU A 151 8.36 0.34 5.66
C LEU A 151 8.03 1.77 6.14
N LEU A 152 6.78 2.04 6.47
CA LEU A 152 6.33 3.39 6.79
C LEU A 152 6.75 3.87 8.18
N MET A 153 6.76 2.99 9.18
CA MET A 153 7.02 3.39 10.58
C MET A 153 8.48 3.32 10.96
N LYS A 154 9.23 2.36 10.38
CA LYS A 154 10.61 2.10 10.78
C LYS A 154 11.62 2.57 9.75
N GLU A 155 11.32 2.46 8.46
CA GLU A 155 12.30 2.75 7.40
C GLU A 155 12.26 4.21 6.95
N VAL A 156 11.08 4.82 6.86
CA VAL A 156 10.95 6.26 6.59
C VAL A 156 11.59 7.08 7.73
N LYS A 157 12.70 7.76 7.42
CA LYS A 157 13.43 8.63 8.36
C LYS A 157 13.10 10.11 8.21
N GLN A 158 12.64 10.50 7.04
CA GLN A 158 12.26 11.86 6.68
C GLN A 158 10.94 11.79 5.93
N LEU A 159 10.03 12.70 6.26
CA LEU A 159 8.73 12.79 5.62
C LEU A 159 8.85 13.46 4.24
N GLY A 160 8.03 13.03 3.29
CA GLY A 160 7.99 13.57 1.94
C GLY A 160 6.98 14.70 1.87
N GLU A 161 7.38 15.80 1.24
CA GLU A 161 6.50 16.95 1.06
C GLU A 161 5.38 16.66 0.07
N TYR A 162 4.18 17.12 0.39
CA TYR A 162 3.01 16.96 -0.48
C TYR A 162 2.05 18.14 -0.34
N GLN A 163 1.22 18.31 -1.37
CA GLN A 163 0.06 19.19 -1.37
C GLN A 163 -1.10 18.46 -2.03
N ASP A 164 -2.20 18.35 -1.31
CA ASP A 164 -3.43 17.72 -1.76
C ASP A 164 -4.62 18.64 -1.45
N VAL A 165 -5.76 18.27 -2.00
CA VAL A 165 -7.06 18.87 -1.71
C VAL A 165 -8.06 17.79 -1.34
N PHE A 166 -8.95 18.10 -0.41
CA PHE A 166 -9.95 17.18 0.09
C PHE A 166 -11.29 17.89 0.21
N PHE A 167 -12.35 17.28 -0.33
CA PHE A 167 -13.71 17.73 -0.07
C PHE A 167 -14.29 16.90 1.07
N SER A 168 -14.68 17.53 2.19
CA SER A 168 -15.38 16.84 3.28
C SER A 168 -16.89 16.86 3.03
N PRO A 169 -17.54 15.71 2.72
CA PRO A 169 -18.98 15.69 2.47
C PRO A 169 -19.79 16.02 3.72
N GLU A 170 -19.30 15.61 4.90
CA GLU A 170 -19.97 15.88 6.18
C GLU A 170 -20.01 17.36 6.54
N ARG A 171 -19.02 18.12 6.07
CA ARG A 171 -18.87 19.56 6.36
C ARG A 171 -19.26 20.44 5.18
N GLU A 172 -19.54 19.82 4.03
CA GLU A 172 -19.74 20.48 2.73
C GLU A 172 -18.63 21.52 2.43
N GLN A 173 -17.38 21.17 2.76
CA GLN A 173 -16.26 22.11 2.80
C GLN A 173 -15.01 21.53 2.14
N TRP A 174 -14.33 22.35 1.35
CA TRP A 174 -13.02 22.04 0.77
C TRP A 174 -11.89 22.39 1.73
N TYR A 175 -10.86 21.55 1.71
CA TYR A 175 -9.64 21.67 2.49
C TYR A 175 -8.41 21.57 1.59
N PHE A 176 -7.44 22.44 1.84
CA PHE A 176 -6.07 22.29 1.38
C PHE A 176 -5.29 21.55 2.46
N VAL A 177 -4.59 20.49 2.10
CA VAL A 177 -3.84 19.64 3.03
C VAL A 177 -2.41 19.54 2.54
N SER A 178 -1.43 19.79 3.41
CA SER A 178 -0.04 19.70 3.02
C SER A 178 0.90 19.30 4.14
N TYR A 179 2.08 18.85 3.73
CA TYR A 179 3.28 18.81 4.56
C TYR A 179 4.40 19.49 3.78
N GLN A 180 4.90 20.63 4.27
CA GLN A 180 5.97 21.39 3.63
C GLN A 180 6.87 22.05 4.67
N ASN A 181 8.17 22.13 4.41
CA ASN A 181 9.16 22.76 5.30
C ASN A 181 9.10 22.24 6.76
N GLY A 182 8.69 20.99 6.95
CA GLY A 182 8.56 20.39 8.29
C GLY A 182 7.22 20.63 8.99
N GLU A 183 6.28 21.34 8.37
CA GLU A 183 4.99 21.71 8.98
C GLU A 183 3.82 21.05 8.23
N PHE A 184 2.83 20.60 9.01
CA PHE A 184 1.55 20.12 8.48
C PHE A 184 0.55 21.27 8.45
N ALA A 185 -0.20 21.41 7.36
CA ALA A 185 -1.29 22.37 7.24
C ALA A 185 -2.58 21.69 6.78
N ARG A 186 -3.71 22.21 7.28
CA ARG A 186 -5.06 21.80 6.93
C ARG A 186 -5.99 23.00 7.04
N ASP A 187 -6.09 23.75 5.95
CA ASP A 187 -6.84 25.00 5.90
C ASP A 187 -8.09 24.83 5.04
N THR A 188 -9.16 25.52 5.41
CA THR A 188 -10.35 25.62 4.55
C THR A 188 -10.00 26.42 3.30
N THR A 189 -10.48 25.96 2.15
CA THR A 189 -10.30 26.65 0.86
C THR A 189 -11.64 26.69 0.12
N ASP A 190 -11.75 27.52 -0.90
CA ASP A 190 -12.79 27.39 -1.91
C ASP A 190 -12.53 26.15 -2.79
N GLN A 191 -13.53 25.73 -3.57
CA GLN A 191 -13.34 24.67 -4.57
C GLN A 191 -12.15 25.05 -5.48
N PRO A 192 -11.12 24.19 -5.61
CA PRO A 192 -10.00 24.44 -6.51
C PRO A 192 -10.48 24.69 -7.94
N GLU A 193 -9.94 25.71 -8.62
CA GLU A 193 -10.35 26.09 -9.99
C GLU A 193 -10.18 24.97 -11.03
N GLN A 194 -9.28 24.02 -10.73
CA GLN A 194 -8.96 22.87 -11.56
C GLN A 194 -10.03 21.75 -11.50
N PHE A 195 -11.10 21.93 -10.72
CA PHE A 195 -12.21 20.99 -10.51
C PHE A 195 -13.55 21.51 -11.01
#